data_AF-A0A2A3ATC0-F1
#
_entry.id   AF-A0A2A3ATC0-F1
#
_cell.length_a   1.000
_cell.length_b   1.000
_cell.length_c   1.000
_cell.angle_alpha   90.00
_cell.angle_beta   90.00
_cell.angle_gamma   90.00
#
_symmetry.space_group_name_H-M   'P 1'
#
loop_
_entity.id
_entity.type
_entity.pdbx_description
1 polymer ?
#
loop_
_entity_poly.entity_id
_entity_poly.type
_entity_poly.pdbx_seq_one_letter_code
_entity_poly.pdbx_strand_id
1 'polypeptide(L)'
;MQFVYIVTIGLHVMAGVFWAGTTIAVARDPEIRAEHFIRPQLGASGLAFLTGILLWYFFHEGAFGSMEKVLALGILTALIAAGVQGALVASASRRLAGADAATQTQLRAKMTRGERIAGGLLVITVFCMATAKLF
;
A
#
# COMPACT_ATOMS: atom_id res chain seq x y z
N MET A 1 25.11 13.61 2.71
CA MET A 1 24.19 12.74 1.93
C MET A 1 23.83 11.44 2.65
N GLN A 2 24.76 10.75 3.32
CA GLN A 2 24.49 9.46 3.99
C GLN A 2 23.29 9.47 4.97
N PHE A 3 23.16 10.49 5.82
CA PHE A 3 22.01 10.60 6.74
C PHE A 3 20.66 10.71 6.01
N VAL A 4 20.61 11.42 4.88
CA VAL A 4 19.38 11.56 4.08
C VAL A 4 18.97 10.19 3.55
N TYR A 5 19.90 9.40 3.01
CA TYR A 5 19.61 8.05 2.52
C TYR A 5 19.08 7.13 3.62
N ILE A 6 19.72 7.13 4.80
CA ILE A 6 19.30 6.32 5.94
C ILE A 6 17.87 6.68 6.36
N VAL A 7 17.57 7.99 6.49
CA VAL A 7 16.24 8.46 6.87
C VAL A 7 15.21 8.11 5.80
N THR A 8 15.50 8.33 4.51
CA THR A 8 14.57 8.01 3.42
C THR A 8 14.26 6.52 3.35
N ILE A 9 15.28 5.65 3.43
CA ILE A 9 15.08 4.20 3.46
C ILE A 9 14.27 3.79 4.69
N GLY A 10 14.62 4.30 5.88
CA GLY A 10 13.90 3.99 7.11
C GLY A 10 12.42 4.38 7.02
N LEU A 11 12.12 5.59 6.53
CA LEU A 11 10.75 6.04 6.32
C LEU A 11 10.02 5.18 5.28
N HIS A 12 10.67 4.84 4.17
CA HIS A 12 10.09 3.99 3.13
C HIS A 12 9.69 2.62 3.66
N VAL A 13 10.61 1.96 4.37
CA VAL A 13 10.39 0.65 4.96
C VAL A 13 9.29 0.70 6.02
N MET A 14 9.34 1.66 6.95
CA MET A 14 8.33 1.76 8.00
C MET A 14 6.94 2.08 7.45
N ALA A 15 6.85 2.98 6.47
CA ALA A 15 5.59 3.30 5.80
C ALA A 15 5.04 2.09 5.03
N GLY A 16 5.89 1.40 4.26
CA GLY A 16 5.52 0.20 3.51
C GLY A 16 5.08 -0.95 4.41
N VAL A 17 5.82 -1.23 5.48
CA VAL A 17 5.49 -2.29 6.46
C VAL A 17 4.19 -1.99 7.19
N PHE A 18 3.99 -0.75 7.65
CA PHE A 18 2.73 -0.35 8.27
C PHE A 18 1.57 -0.50 7.29
N TRP A 19 1.74 0.00 6.06
CA TRP A 19 0.70 -0.04 5.05
C TRP A 19 0.31 -1.48 4.68
N ALA A 20 1.28 -2.34 4.35
CA ALA A 20 1.03 -3.74 4.03
C ALA A 20 0.49 -4.52 5.24
N GLY A 21 1.11 -4.37 6.41
CA GLY A 21 0.74 -5.09 7.63
C GLY A 21 -0.68 -4.78 8.08
N THR A 22 -1.06 -3.50 8.15
CA THR A 22 -2.43 -3.11 8.53
C THR A 22 -3.44 -3.56 7.48
N THR A 23 -3.12 -3.43 6.19
CA THR A 23 -4.01 -3.89 5.11
C THR A 23 -4.29 -5.40 5.20
N ILE A 24 -3.25 -6.20 5.45
CA ILE A 24 -3.39 -7.66 5.61
C ILE A 24 -4.17 -8.00 6.89
N ALA A 25 -3.92 -7.30 7.99
CA ALA A 25 -4.64 -7.54 9.26
C ALA A 25 -6.15 -7.27 9.09
N VAL A 26 -6.51 -6.10 8.57
CA VAL A 26 -7.90 -5.70 8.30
C VAL A 26 -8.58 -6.64 7.29
N ALA A 27 -7.84 -7.14 6.30
CA ALA A 27 -8.36 -8.08 5.31
C ALA A 27 -8.77 -9.46 5.88
N ARG A 28 -8.15 -9.85 7.00
CA ARG A 28 -8.33 -11.18 7.62
C ARG A 28 -9.39 -11.16 8.72
N ASP A 29 -9.54 -10.05 9.41
CA ASP A 29 -10.45 -9.93 10.55
C ASP A 29 -11.52 -8.85 10.28
N PRO A 30 -12.78 -9.25 10.06
CA PRO A 30 -13.89 -8.32 9.85
C PRO A 30 -14.28 -7.52 11.10
N GLU A 31 -13.86 -7.93 12.30
CA GLU A 31 -14.05 -7.14 13.52
C GLU A 31 -13.15 -5.88 13.52
N ILE A 32 -12.03 -5.92 12.80
CA ILE A 32 -11.17 -4.76 12.58
C ILE A 32 -11.85 -3.83 11.58
N ARG A 33 -12.47 -2.78 12.09
CA ARG A 33 -13.22 -1.79 11.32
C ARG A 33 -12.31 -0.98 10.38
N ALA A 34 -12.26 -1.40 9.11
CA ALA A 34 -11.48 -0.79 8.03
C ALA A 34 -11.67 0.74 7.90
N GLU A 35 -12.83 1.27 8.27
CA GLU A 35 -13.11 2.72 8.26
C GLU A 35 -12.20 3.55 9.18
N HIS A 36 -11.62 2.95 10.23
CA HIS A 36 -10.68 3.65 11.11
C HIS A 36 -9.26 3.68 10.54
N PHE A 37 -8.90 2.68 9.74
CA PHE A 37 -7.54 2.49 9.26
C PHE A 37 -7.29 3.08 7.87
N ILE A 38 -8.34 3.34 7.09
CA ILE A 38 -8.17 3.81 5.71
C ILE A 38 -7.42 5.15 5.60
N ARG A 39 -7.63 6.08 6.54
CA ARG A 39 -6.90 7.35 6.56
C ARG A 39 -5.40 7.14 6.88
N PRO A 40 -5.03 6.43 7.98
CA PRO A 40 -3.64 6.04 8.21
C PRO A 40 -3.01 5.26 7.06
N GLN A 41 -3.71 4.30 6.46
CA GLN A 41 -3.22 3.48 5.34
C GLN A 41 -2.91 4.32 4.12
N LEU A 42 -3.80 5.25 3.72
CA LEU A 42 -3.57 6.16 2.60
C LEU A 42 -2.43 7.15 2.88
N GLY A 43 -2.30 7.60 4.12
CA GLY A 43 -1.16 8.43 4.55
C GLY A 43 0.17 7.68 4.41
N ALA A 44 0.21 6.43 4.89
CA ALA A 44 1.38 5.57 4.77
C ALA A 44 1.69 5.19 3.33
N SER A 45 0.68 4.91 2.49
CA SER A 45 0.89 4.67 1.06
C SER A 45 1.50 5.89 0.39
N GLY A 46 0.98 7.08 0.69
CA GLY A 46 1.53 8.35 0.19
C GLY A 46 3.00 8.52 0.59
N LEU A 47 3.33 8.28 1.86
CA LEU A 47 4.71 8.36 2.35
C LEU A 47 5.62 7.32 1.69
N ALA A 48 5.14 6.10 1.49
CA ALA A 48 5.87 5.05 0.77
C ALA A 48 6.16 5.44 -0.68
N PHE A 49 5.20 6.01 -1.41
CA PHE A 49 5.44 6.50 -2.77
C PHE A 49 6.42 7.66 -2.82
N LEU A 50 6.26 8.67 -1.95
CA LEU A 50 7.16 9.82 -1.91
C LEU A 50 8.60 9.42 -1.64
N THR A 51 8.80 8.58 -0.62
CA THR A 51 10.13 8.07 -0.29
C THR A 51 10.66 7.11 -1.36
N GLY A 52 9.81 6.30 -2.00
CA GLY A 52 10.21 5.41 -3.10
C GLY A 52 10.67 6.18 -4.34
N ILE A 53 9.98 7.26 -4.71
CA ILE A 53 10.40 8.18 -5.79
C ILE A 53 11.76 8.80 -5.45
N LEU A 54 11.94 9.22 -4.20
CA LEU A 54 13.20 9.81 -3.75
C LEU A 54 14.35 8.80 -3.78
N LEU A 55 14.12 7.55 -3.37
CA LEU A 55 15.10 6.47 -3.49
C LEU A 55 15.43 6.15 -4.95
N TRP A 56 14.42 6.14 -5.82
CA TRP A 56 14.65 5.98 -7.26
C TRP A 56 15.57 7.10 -7.78
N TYR A 57 15.30 8.35 -7.43
CA TYR A 57 16.15 9.48 -7.82
C TYR A 57 17.59 9.35 -7.30
N PHE A 58 17.79 8.86 -6.08
CA PHE A 58 19.13 8.71 -5.48
C PHE A 58 19.95 7.55 -6.03
N PHE A 59 19.31 6.44 -6.42
CA PHE A 59 20.00 5.18 -6.72
C PHE A 59 19.85 4.68 -8.16
N HIS A 60 19.08 5.37 -9.01
CA HIS A 60 18.90 4.95 -10.40
C HIS A 60 20.07 5.42 -11.28
N GLU A 61 20.96 4.49 -11.64
CA GLU A 61 22.07 4.72 -12.57
C GLU A 61 21.70 4.27 -14.00
N GLY A 62 20.78 5.01 -14.62
CA GLY A 62 20.59 5.13 -16.07
C GLY A 62 20.06 3.92 -16.87
N ALA A 63 20.61 2.72 -16.70
CA ALA A 63 20.24 1.56 -17.52
C ALA A 63 19.11 0.75 -16.86
N PHE A 64 18.00 0.56 -17.57
CA PHE A 64 16.92 -0.33 -17.14
C PHE A 64 17.32 -1.80 -17.29
N GLY A 65 17.89 -2.36 -16.24
CA GLY A 65 18.26 -3.77 -16.10
C GLY A 65 17.10 -4.67 -15.65
N SER A 66 17.44 -5.91 -15.31
CA SER A 66 16.48 -6.89 -14.78
C SER A 66 15.94 -6.47 -13.42
N MET A 67 16.79 -5.89 -12.56
CA MET A 67 16.40 -5.33 -11.26
C MET A 67 15.31 -4.27 -11.40
N GLU A 68 15.48 -3.29 -12.30
CA GLU A 68 14.53 -2.20 -12.51
C GLU A 68 13.19 -2.71 -13.01
N LYS A 69 13.16 -3.78 -13.81
CA LYS A 69 11.92 -4.39 -14.28
C LYS A 69 11.13 -5.05 -13.14
N VAL A 70 11.82 -5.74 -12.23
CA VAL A 70 11.18 -6.32 -11.04
C VAL A 70 10.66 -5.22 -10.11
N LEU A 71 11.45 -4.17 -9.89
CA LEU A 71 11.01 -3.00 -9.12
C LEU A 71 9.82 -2.29 -9.77
N ALA A 72 9.82 -2.13 -11.10
CA ALA A 72 8.70 -1.53 -11.83
C ALA A 72 7.41 -2.33 -11.68
N LEU A 73 7.48 -3.68 -11.69
CA LEU A 73 6.34 -4.53 -11.38
C LEU A 73 5.86 -4.33 -9.93
N GLY A 74 6.78 -4.22 -8.98
CA GLY A 74 6.48 -3.86 -7.59
C GLY A 74 5.75 -2.52 -7.47
N ILE A 75 6.22 -1.49 -8.18
CA ILE A 75 5.59 -0.16 -8.21
C ILE A 75 4.18 -0.25 -8.82
N LEU A 76 4.01 -0.98 -9.92
CA LEU A 76 2.72 -1.16 -10.57
C LEU A 76 1.71 -1.82 -9.62
N THR A 77 2.12 -2.90 -8.94
CA THR A 77 1.26 -3.60 -7.98
C THR A 77 0.89 -2.71 -6.79
N ALA A 78 1.83 -1.90 -6.28
CA ALA A 78 1.56 -0.93 -5.23
C ALA A 78 0.56 0.15 -5.68
N LEU A 79 0.70 0.67 -6.90
CA LEU A 79 -0.23 1.66 -7.46
C LEU A 79 -1.65 1.10 -7.58
N ILE A 80 -1.78 -0.15 -8.05
CA ILE A 80 -3.08 -0.82 -8.11
C ILE A 80 -3.63 -1.02 -6.70
N ALA A 81 -2.81 -1.41 -5.72
CA ALA A 81 -3.24 -1.59 -4.33
C ALA A 81 -3.80 -0.28 -3.73
N ALA A 82 -3.08 0.83 -3.90
CA ALA A 82 -3.52 2.15 -3.47
C ALA A 82 -4.81 2.58 -4.18
N GLY A 83 -4.90 2.32 -5.48
CA GLY A 83 -6.12 2.55 -6.27
C GLY A 83 -7.32 1.75 -5.75
N VAL A 84 -7.12 0.48 -5.41
CA VAL A 84 -8.13 -0.40 -4.83
C VAL A 84 -8.59 0.13 -3.46
N GLN A 85 -7.67 0.53 -2.58
CA GLN A 85 -8.03 1.11 -1.28
C GLN A 85 -8.77 2.44 -1.42
N GLY A 86 -8.33 3.32 -2.33
CA GLY A 86 -9.03 4.56 -2.62
C GLY A 86 -10.44 4.33 -3.19
N ALA A 87 -10.57 3.40 -4.14
CA ALA A 87 -11.81 3.17 -4.88
C ALA A 87 -12.82 2.30 -4.12
N LEU A 88 -12.39 1.31 -3.36
CA LEU A 88 -13.28 0.35 -2.69
C LEU A 88 -13.42 0.62 -1.19
N VAL A 89 -12.36 1.05 -0.52
CA VAL A 89 -12.35 1.19 0.94
C VAL A 89 -12.68 2.62 1.35
N ALA A 90 -11.95 3.61 0.83
CA ALA A 90 -12.17 5.01 1.16
C ALA A 90 -13.53 5.51 0.65
N SER A 91 -13.95 5.09 -0.54
CA SER A 91 -15.27 5.45 -1.09
C SER A 91 -16.42 4.88 -0.25
N ALA A 92 -16.30 3.63 0.22
CA ALA A 92 -17.30 2.98 1.05
C ALA A 92 -17.32 3.57 2.46
N SER A 93 -16.14 3.85 3.04
CA SER A 93 -15.99 4.54 4.33
C SER A 93 -16.69 5.91 4.33
N ARG A 94 -16.57 6.70 3.25
CA ARG A 94 -17.28 7.99 3.14
C ARG A 94 -18.81 7.85 3.09
N ARG A 95 -19.31 6.74 2.54
CA ARG A 95 -20.75 6.46 2.42
C ARG A 95 -21.36 5.86 3.70
N LEU A 96 -20.53 5.36 4.62
CA LEU A 96 -20.97 4.73 5.87
C LEU A 96 -21.65 5.69 6.85
N ALA A 97 -21.26 6.98 6.86
CA ALA A 97 -21.71 7.95 7.86
C ALA A 97 -23.22 8.31 7.82
N GLY A 98 -23.92 7.96 6.73
CA GLY A 98 -25.36 8.22 6.58
C GLY A 98 -26.16 7.01 6.07
N ALA A 99 -25.56 5.82 6.10
CA ALA A 99 -26.16 4.59 5.57
C ALA A 99 -27.02 3.88 6.63
N ASP A 100 -28.12 3.25 6.19
CA ASP A 100 -28.92 2.36 7.04
C ASP A 100 -28.18 1.05 7.39
N ALA A 101 -28.71 0.27 8.32
CA ALA A 101 -28.03 -0.93 8.83
C ALA A 101 -27.74 -1.98 7.74
N ALA A 102 -28.66 -2.15 6.78
CA ALA A 102 -28.50 -3.06 5.66
C ALA A 102 -27.36 -2.60 4.72
N THR A 103 -27.32 -1.32 4.38
CA THR A 103 -26.29 -0.72 3.52
C THR A 103 -24.94 -0.69 4.22
N GLN A 104 -24.88 -0.43 5.53
CA GLN A 104 -23.62 -0.48 6.30
C GLN A 104 -22.95 -1.86 6.21
N THR A 105 -23.74 -2.93 6.29
CA THR A 105 -23.23 -4.30 6.18
C THR A 105 -22.62 -4.56 4.80
N GLN A 106 -23.31 -4.14 3.74
CA GLN A 106 -22.81 -4.26 2.36
C GLN A 106 -21.55 -3.41 2.13
N LEU A 107 -21.51 -2.19 2.64
CA LEU A 107 -20.35 -1.30 2.54
C LEU A 107 -19.14 -1.88 3.26
N ARG A 108 -19.30 -2.42 4.47
CA ARG A 108 -18.21 -3.08 5.20
C ARG A 108 -17.70 -4.32 4.46
N ALA A 109 -18.59 -5.16 3.93
CA ALA A 109 -18.18 -6.30 3.11
C ALA A 109 -17.38 -5.89 1.85
N LYS A 110 -17.77 -4.79 1.21
CA LYS A 110 -17.02 -4.19 0.09
C LYS A 110 -15.64 -3.70 0.52
N MET A 111 -15.53 -3.08 1.70
CA MET A 111 -14.26 -2.65 2.27
C MET A 111 -13.33 -3.83 2.53
N THR A 112 -13.81 -4.90 3.20
CA THR A 112 -13.03 -6.11 3.44
C THR A 112 -12.54 -6.74 2.13
N ARG A 113 -13.37 -6.77 1.09
CA ARG A 113 -12.93 -7.23 -0.24
C ARG A 113 -11.82 -6.34 -0.81
N GLY A 114 -11.93 -5.02 -0.68
CA GLY A 114 -10.88 -4.08 -1.09
C GLY A 114 -9.56 -4.32 -0.37
N GLU A 115 -9.60 -4.47 0.95
CA GLU A 115 -8.41 -4.76 1.77
C GLU A 115 -7.77 -6.11 1.41
N ARG A 116 -8.54 -7.14 1.07
CA ARG A 116 -8.01 -8.43 0.61
C ARG A 116 -7.26 -8.32 -0.71
N ILE A 117 -7.83 -7.62 -1.69
CA ILE A 117 -7.19 -7.41 -2.99
C ILE A 117 -5.91 -6.58 -2.82
N ALA A 118 -6.01 -5.46 -2.08
CA ALA A 118 -4.87 -4.59 -1.81
C ALA A 118 -3.76 -5.33 -1.04
N GLY A 119 -4.11 -6.09 0.00
CA GLY A 119 -3.16 -6.89 0.77
C GLY A 119 -2.42 -7.92 -0.08
N GLY A 120 -3.12 -8.60 -0.98
CA GLY A 120 -2.50 -9.52 -1.94
C GLY A 120 -1.52 -8.83 -2.89
N LEU A 121 -1.89 -7.66 -3.41
CA LEU A 121 -1.03 -6.85 -4.27
C LEU A 121 0.21 -6.34 -3.51
N LEU A 122 0.05 -5.89 -2.26
CA LEU A 122 1.16 -5.43 -1.42
C LEU A 122 2.13 -6.56 -1.07
N VAL A 123 1.64 -7.79 -0.91
CA VAL A 123 2.52 -8.96 -0.78
C VAL A 123 3.38 -9.12 -2.02
N ILE A 124 2.81 -9.02 -3.22
CA ILE A 124 3.57 -9.07 -4.48
C ILE A 124 4.58 -7.92 -4.56
N THR A 125 4.19 -6.70 -4.16
CA THR A 125 5.10 -5.55 -4.09
C THR A 125 6.32 -5.84 -3.20
N VAL A 126 6.09 -6.35 -1.99
CA VAL A 126 7.17 -6.68 -1.05
C VAL A 126 8.07 -7.78 -1.61
N PHE A 127 7.49 -8.81 -2.23
CA PHE A 127 8.28 -9.84 -2.92
C PHE A 127 9.17 -9.25 -4.00
N CYS A 128 8.64 -8.36 -4.85
CA CYS A 128 9.44 -7.70 -5.89
C CYS A 128 10.60 -6.90 -5.28
N MET A 129 10.36 -6.14 -4.21
CA MET A 129 11.42 -5.37 -3.54
C MET A 129 12.50 -6.28 -2.92
N ALA A 130 12.09 -7.41 -2.33
CA ALA A 130 13.01 -8.36 -1.69
C ALA A 130 13.87 -9.12 -2.72
N THR A 131 13.29 -9.50 -3.86
CA THR A 131 13.98 -10.29 -4.89
C THR A 131 14.71 -9.45 -5.92
N ALA A 132 14.42 -8.14 -6.04
CA ALA A 132 15.07 -7.26 -7.00
C ALA A 132 16.61 -7.32 -6.95
N LYS A 133 17.20 -7.48 -5.76
CA LYS A 133 18.66 -7.59 -5.58
C LYS A 133 19.29 -8.90 -6.04
N LEU A 134 18.47 -9.90 -6.41
CA LEU A 134 18.94 -11.19 -6.91
C LEU A 134 19.15 -11.18 -8.44
N PHE A 135 18.89 -10.05 -9.10
CA PHE A 135 19.00 -9.83 -10.54
C PHE A 135 19.95 -8.68 -10.85
#